data_AF-A0A951EMI3-F1
#
_entry.id   AF-A0A951EMI3-F1
#
_cell.length_a   1.000
_cell.length_b   1.000
_cell.length_c   1.000
_cell.angle_alpha   90.00
_cell.angle_beta   90.00
_cell.angle_gamma   90.00
#
_symmetry.space_group_name_H-M   'P 1'
#
loop_
_entity.id
_entity.type
_entity.pdbx_description
1 polymer ?
#
loop_
_entity_poly.entity_id
_entity_poly.type
_entity_poly.pdbx_seq_one_letter_code
_entity_poly.pdbx_strand_id
1 'polypeptide(L)'
;RRAVHPAAGTTRLGFYDGLAGVAYVLDHLGYRAEALTVLDICETEVDGKWERLGLDLCSGLAGIGCNLTHFAEITGDTSLWNNAFQVADIVADRLGEENAVGDISGGAHPRAGLMHGGAGIALLFLRLYEQVGQSVLLDLAQTALRQDLRRCVVREDNGSMQVNEGWRTMPYLAEGSVGVGLILDHYLAHRHDDQFAAAAEAIRRAAQALFYIQPGLFRGRAGMILHLSRNYPPGTAARHGTVAAQLRRLAWHTIDYQGYLAFPGEQLLRLSLDLATGNAGVLLALGTALHPEPVHLPFLAAPIGPGRSRAITSHREGR
;
A
#
# COMPACT_ATOMS: atom_id res chain seq x y z
N ARG A 1 22.12 12.92 -6.01
CA ARG A 1 22.96 13.11 -7.23
C ARG A 1 22.53 12.23 -8.42
N ARG A 2 22.39 10.89 -8.29
CA ARG A 2 21.90 10.06 -9.42
C ARG A 2 20.43 10.29 -9.80
N ALA A 3 19.54 10.56 -8.83
CA ALA A 3 18.13 10.83 -9.11
C ALA A 3 17.87 12.17 -9.85
N VAL A 4 18.76 13.15 -9.67
CA VAL A 4 18.67 14.47 -10.31
C VAL A 4 19.24 14.46 -11.75
N HIS A 5 19.92 13.36 -12.13
CA HIS A 5 20.49 13.15 -13.46
C HIS A 5 20.25 11.71 -13.91
N PRO A 6 19.00 11.32 -14.21
CA PRO A 6 18.71 9.97 -14.68
C PRO A 6 19.29 9.73 -16.08
N ALA A 7 19.66 8.48 -16.38
CA ALA A 7 20.09 8.09 -17.72
C ALA A 7 18.88 7.94 -18.64
N ALA A 8 18.91 8.59 -19.81
CA ALA A 8 17.82 8.60 -20.78
C ALA A 8 17.33 7.19 -21.13
N GLY A 9 16.00 6.99 -21.13
CA GLY A 9 15.35 5.73 -21.55
C GLY A 9 15.36 4.58 -20.52
N THR A 10 15.86 4.80 -19.30
CA THR A 10 15.86 3.79 -18.21
C THR A 10 15.12 4.23 -16.95
N THR A 11 14.57 5.44 -16.95
CA THR A 11 13.94 6.05 -15.79
C THR A 11 12.61 5.36 -15.46
N ARG A 12 12.56 4.69 -14.32
CA ARG A 12 11.29 4.22 -13.73
C ARG A 12 10.64 5.38 -12.99
N LEU A 13 9.34 5.54 -13.17
CA LEU A 13 8.58 6.68 -12.65
C LEU A 13 7.68 6.29 -11.48
N GLY A 14 7.49 4.99 -11.25
CA GLY A 14 6.60 4.46 -10.22
C GLY A 14 6.94 4.87 -8.80
N PHE A 15 5.97 4.66 -7.91
CA PHE A 15 6.10 5.01 -6.51
C PHE A 15 6.95 3.99 -5.73
N TYR A 16 6.78 2.69 -5.98
CA TYR A 16 7.55 1.65 -5.29
C TYR A 16 8.80 1.20 -6.04
N ASP A 17 8.95 1.57 -7.32
CA ASP A 17 10.07 1.12 -8.16
C ASP A 17 10.77 2.24 -8.95
N GLY A 18 10.44 3.51 -8.69
CA GLY A 18 10.90 4.64 -9.50
C GLY A 18 11.02 5.98 -8.75
N LEU A 19 11.15 7.04 -9.55
CA LEU A 19 11.46 8.39 -9.07
C LEU A 19 10.37 9.02 -8.20
N ALA A 20 9.09 8.68 -8.39
CA ALA A 20 8.02 9.19 -7.52
C ALA A 20 8.25 8.79 -6.05
N GLY A 21 8.66 7.53 -5.80
CA GLY A 21 9.03 7.08 -4.46
C GLY A 21 10.29 7.77 -3.92
N VAL A 22 11.27 8.01 -4.79
CA VAL A 22 12.49 8.74 -4.41
C VAL A 22 12.15 10.16 -3.96
N ALA A 23 11.30 10.87 -4.71
CA ALA A 23 10.84 12.21 -4.33
C ALA A 23 10.14 12.16 -2.95
N TYR A 24 9.22 11.22 -2.75
CA TYR A 24 8.51 11.05 -1.48
C TYR A 24 9.45 10.83 -0.29
N VAL A 25 10.43 9.94 -0.43
CA VAL A 25 11.38 9.65 0.65
C VAL A 25 12.31 10.83 0.92
N LEU A 26 12.76 11.54 -0.11
CA LEU A 26 13.57 12.76 0.06
C LEU A 26 12.80 13.81 0.87
N ASP A 27 11.55 14.04 0.52
CA ASP A 27 10.68 14.94 1.28
C ASP A 27 10.51 14.50 2.73
N HIS A 28 10.20 13.21 2.95
CA HIS A 28 10.04 12.65 4.29
C HIS A 28 11.29 12.80 5.16
N LEU A 29 12.48 12.79 4.55
CA LEU A 29 13.78 12.99 5.22
C LEU A 29 14.16 14.47 5.37
N GLY A 30 13.31 15.42 4.95
CA GLY A 30 13.54 16.86 5.06
C GLY A 30 14.25 17.51 3.88
N TYR A 31 14.55 16.76 2.81
CA TYR A 31 15.19 17.25 1.58
C TYR A 31 14.15 17.72 0.56
N ARG A 32 13.32 18.70 0.95
CA ARG A 32 12.19 19.19 0.14
C ARG A 32 12.62 19.72 -1.22
N ALA A 33 13.68 20.50 -1.29
CA ALA A 33 14.12 21.12 -2.54
C ALA A 33 14.54 20.05 -3.56
N GLU A 34 15.30 19.06 -3.12
CA GLU A 34 15.71 17.91 -3.94
C GLU A 34 14.52 17.04 -4.33
N ALA A 35 13.55 16.86 -3.43
CA ALA A 35 12.31 16.14 -3.73
C ALA A 35 11.53 16.79 -4.88
N LEU A 36 11.37 18.12 -4.85
CA LEU A 36 10.71 18.87 -5.92
C LEU A 36 11.49 18.81 -7.23
N THR A 37 12.82 18.91 -7.19
CA THR A 37 13.63 18.71 -8.41
C THR A 37 13.44 17.33 -9.03
N VAL A 38 13.33 16.27 -8.21
CA VAL A 38 13.04 14.92 -8.72
C VAL A 38 11.62 14.81 -9.25
N LEU A 39 10.66 15.50 -8.64
CA LEU A 39 9.27 15.57 -9.10
C LEU A 39 9.18 16.25 -10.48
N ASP A 40 9.86 17.38 -10.69
CA ASP A 40 9.91 18.09 -11.98
C ASP A 40 10.47 17.19 -13.10
N ILE A 41 11.46 16.36 -12.78
CA ILE A 41 11.99 15.35 -13.70
C ILE A 41 10.91 14.31 -14.04
N CYS A 42 10.17 13.81 -13.04
CA CYS A 42 9.05 12.89 -13.30
C CYS A 42 8.03 13.51 -14.24
N GLU A 43 7.61 14.76 -13.98
CA GLU A 43 6.63 15.48 -14.80
C GLU A 43 7.10 15.65 -16.24
N THR A 44 8.36 16.03 -16.43
CA THR A 44 8.96 16.16 -17.77
C THR A 44 8.95 14.83 -18.52
N GLU A 45 9.23 13.72 -17.84
CA GLU A 45 9.26 12.39 -18.47
C GLU A 45 7.87 11.88 -18.85
N VAL A 46 6.84 12.16 -18.04
CA VAL A 46 5.45 11.72 -18.27
C VAL A 46 4.61 12.67 -19.12
N ASP A 47 5.09 13.88 -19.42
CA ASP A 47 4.36 14.86 -20.21
C ASP A 47 3.84 14.27 -21.54
N GLY A 48 2.53 14.42 -21.76
CA GLY A 48 1.80 13.84 -22.89
C GLY A 48 1.75 12.31 -22.97
N LYS A 49 2.18 11.59 -21.92
CA LYS A 49 2.36 10.12 -21.92
C LYS A 49 1.62 9.38 -20.81
N TRP A 50 0.82 10.06 -19.99
CA TRP A 50 0.04 9.45 -18.90
C TRP A 50 -0.73 8.19 -19.34
N GLU A 51 -1.36 8.24 -20.50
CA GLU A 51 -2.13 7.13 -21.09
C GLU A 51 -1.33 5.84 -21.32
N ARG A 52 0.00 5.94 -21.44
CA ARG A 52 0.88 4.78 -21.68
C ARG A 52 1.26 4.04 -20.40
N LEU A 53 0.99 4.62 -19.23
CA LEU A 53 1.34 4.04 -17.95
C LEU A 53 0.30 3.00 -17.49
N GLY A 54 0.75 2.03 -16.70
CA GLY A 54 -0.14 1.10 -15.99
C GLY A 54 -0.96 1.82 -14.92
N LEU A 55 -2.02 1.17 -14.43
CA LEU A 55 -2.91 1.78 -13.42
C LEU A 55 -2.45 1.57 -11.98
N ASP A 56 -1.50 0.66 -11.76
CA ASP A 56 -1.20 0.12 -10.44
C ASP A 56 -0.46 1.08 -9.49
N LEU A 57 -0.45 0.72 -8.20
CA LEU A 57 0.20 1.49 -7.14
C LEU A 57 1.72 1.43 -7.21
N CYS A 58 2.29 0.29 -7.65
CA CYS A 58 3.72 0.05 -7.61
C CYS A 58 4.46 0.92 -8.63
N SER A 59 4.08 0.78 -9.89
CA SER A 59 4.77 1.33 -11.05
C SER A 59 3.94 2.35 -11.83
N GLY A 60 2.63 2.41 -11.54
CA GLY A 60 1.66 3.08 -12.38
C GLY A 60 1.01 4.34 -11.78
N LEU A 61 -0.08 4.73 -12.44
CA LEU A 61 -0.84 5.95 -12.21
C LEU A 61 -1.39 6.07 -10.79
N ALA A 62 -1.84 4.98 -10.15
CA ALA A 62 -2.34 5.07 -8.78
C ALA A 62 -1.25 5.53 -7.80
N GLY A 63 -0.02 5.02 -7.94
CA GLY A 63 1.12 5.44 -7.11
C GLY A 63 1.55 6.85 -7.40
N ILE A 64 1.63 7.22 -8.69
CA ILE A 64 2.01 8.57 -9.11
C ILE A 64 0.96 9.59 -8.64
N GLY A 65 -0.34 9.30 -8.81
CA GLY A 65 -1.43 10.18 -8.35
C GLY A 65 -1.45 10.38 -6.84
N CYS A 66 -1.19 9.34 -6.04
CA CYS A 66 -1.04 9.48 -4.59
C CYS A 66 0.15 10.39 -4.24
N ASN A 67 1.26 10.27 -4.97
CA ASN A 67 2.44 11.10 -4.75
C ASN A 67 2.19 12.56 -5.15
N LEU A 68 1.55 12.81 -6.29
CA LEU A 68 1.15 14.14 -6.72
C LEU A 68 0.22 14.80 -5.70
N THR A 69 -0.75 14.05 -5.18
CA THR A 69 -1.66 14.52 -4.11
C THR A 69 -0.88 14.93 -2.86
N HIS A 70 0.08 14.11 -2.41
CA HIS A 70 0.96 14.43 -1.28
C HIS A 70 1.75 15.72 -1.51
N PHE A 71 2.37 15.88 -2.68
CA PHE A 71 3.12 17.09 -2.97
C PHE A 71 2.22 18.32 -3.12
N ALA A 72 1.03 18.18 -3.71
CA ALA A 72 0.05 19.26 -3.83
C ALA A 72 -0.42 19.76 -2.45
N GLU A 73 -0.61 18.85 -1.48
CA GLU A 73 -0.96 19.21 -0.09
C GLU A 73 0.15 20.01 0.60
N ILE A 74 1.40 19.57 0.49
CA ILE A 74 2.51 20.17 1.25
C ILE A 74 3.08 21.44 0.60
N THR A 75 2.85 21.67 -0.69
CA THR A 75 3.29 22.89 -1.40
C THR A 75 2.17 23.88 -1.62
N GLY A 76 0.90 23.43 -1.65
CA GLY A 76 -0.23 24.24 -2.08
C GLY A 76 -0.25 24.52 -3.60
N ASP A 77 0.57 23.81 -4.38
CA ASP A 77 0.67 24.03 -5.83
C ASP A 77 -0.56 23.47 -6.56
N THR A 78 -1.28 24.37 -7.24
CA THR A 78 -2.50 24.00 -7.99
C THR A 78 -2.20 23.17 -9.23
N SER A 79 -1.01 23.29 -9.83
CA SER A 79 -0.61 22.47 -10.98
C SER A 79 -0.50 21.00 -10.61
N LEU A 80 0.03 20.69 -9.42
CA LEU A 80 0.09 19.34 -8.88
C LEU A 80 -1.30 18.76 -8.60
N TRP A 81 -2.24 19.58 -8.11
CA TRP A 81 -3.64 19.17 -7.99
C TRP A 81 -4.26 18.85 -9.35
N ASN A 82 -4.05 19.70 -10.36
CA ASN A 82 -4.55 19.45 -11.70
C ASN A 82 -3.99 18.15 -12.28
N ASN A 83 -2.68 17.89 -12.09
CA ASN A 83 -2.05 16.65 -12.53
C ASN A 83 -2.63 15.43 -11.79
N ALA A 84 -2.87 15.53 -10.47
CA ALA A 84 -3.48 14.47 -9.69
C ALA A 84 -4.91 14.14 -10.16
N PHE A 85 -5.73 15.16 -10.47
CA PHE A 85 -7.08 14.94 -11.02
C PHE A 85 -7.04 14.38 -12.44
N GLN A 86 -6.16 14.88 -13.30
CA GLN A 86 -5.98 14.31 -14.64
C GLN A 86 -5.61 12.82 -14.58
N VAL A 87 -4.70 12.45 -13.68
CA VAL A 87 -4.35 11.05 -13.43
C VAL A 87 -5.57 10.25 -12.94
N ALA A 88 -6.36 10.81 -12.03
CA ALA A 88 -7.57 10.16 -11.52
C ALA A 88 -8.61 9.93 -12.62
N ASP A 89 -8.81 10.89 -13.51
CA ASP A 89 -9.73 10.78 -14.65
C ASP A 89 -9.29 9.65 -15.59
N ILE A 90 -8.01 9.59 -15.95
CA ILE A 90 -7.45 8.52 -16.79
C ILE A 90 -7.64 7.14 -16.11
N VAL A 91 -7.41 7.06 -14.81
CA VAL A 91 -7.60 5.82 -14.06
C VAL A 91 -9.08 5.42 -14.02
N ALA A 92 -9.99 6.39 -13.84
CA ALA A 92 -11.43 6.16 -13.82
C ALA A 92 -11.94 5.65 -15.17
N ASP A 93 -11.53 6.29 -16.27
CA ASP A 93 -11.91 5.90 -17.64
C ASP A 93 -11.45 4.48 -17.99
N ARG A 94 -10.29 4.06 -17.46
CA ARG A 94 -9.69 2.75 -17.75
C ARG A 94 -10.05 1.65 -16.75
N LEU A 95 -10.68 1.97 -15.61
CA LEU A 95 -11.02 1.00 -14.56
C LEU A 95 -12.04 -0.04 -15.06
N GLY A 96 -13.00 0.40 -15.88
CA GLY A 96 -14.11 -0.42 -16.34
C GLY A 96 -15.10 -0.78 -15.23
N GLU A 97 -16.10 -1.61 -15.57
CA GLU A 97 -17.13 -2.06 -14.63
C GLU A 97 -16.63 -3.19 -13.70
N GLU A 98 -17.36 -3.43 -12.60
CA GLU A 98 -17.07 -4.51 -11.64
C GLU A 98 -16.95 -5.89 -12.32
N ASN A 99 -17.82 -6.19 -13.29
CA ASN A 99 -17.90 -7.49 -13.96
C ASN A 99 -16.95 -7.63 -15.16
N ALA A 100 -16.21 -6.59 -15.52
CA ALA A 100 -15.28 -6.59 -16.66
C ALA A 100 -14.02 -7.45 -16.41
N VAL A 101 -13.92 -8.03 -15.22
CA VAL A 101 -12.78 -8.84 -14.78
C VAL A 101 -13.16 -10.30 -14.52
N GLY A 102 -12.23 -11.19 -14.84
CA GLY A 102 -12.31 -12.61 -14.50
C GLY A 102 -12.10 -12.90 -13.01
N ASP A 103 -12.05 -14.19 -12.68
CA ASP A 103 -11.94 -14.75 -11.32
C ASP A 103 -10.52 -15.22 -10.96
N ILE A 104 -9.58 -15.13 -11.89
CA ILE A 104 -8.16 -15.48 -11.71
C ILE A 104 -7.31 -14.20 -11.72
N SER A 105 -6.41 -14.11 -10.75
CA SER A 105 -5.37 -13.09 -10.63
C SER A 105 -4.04 -13.58 -11.19
N GLY A 106 -3.34 -12.72 -11.93
CA GLY A 106 -1.96 -12.94 -12.35
C GLY A 106 -1.78 -13.91 -13.52
N GLY A 107 -0.52 -14.24 -13.82
CA GLY A 107 -0.16 -14.95 -15.06
C GLY A 107 -0.48 -14.09 -16.29
N ALA A 108 -1.35 -14.58 -17.15
CA ALA A 108 -1.87 -13.84 -18.30
C ALA A 108 -3.05 -12.90 -17.95
N HIS A 109 -3.53 -12.93 -16.70
CA HIS A 109 -4.66 -12.14 -16.23
C HIS A 109 -4.20 -10.91 -15.45
N PRO A 110 -5.01 -9.84 -15.39
CA PRO A 110 -4.74 -8.72 -14.49
C PRO A 110 -4.63 -9.19 -13.04
N ARG A 111 -3.77 -8.53 -12.25
CA ARG A 111 -3.50 -8.90 -10.86
C ARG A 111 -4.52 -8.27 -9.91
N ALA A 112 -4.72 -8.93 -8.77
CA ALA A 112 -5.39 -8.37 -7.59
C ALA A 112 -4.38 -7.94 -6.52
N GLY A 113 -4.82 -7.17 -5.54
CA GLY A 113 -4.04 -6.79 -4.37
C GLY A 113 -3.49 -5.36 -4.42
N LEU A 114 -2.77 -4.98 -3.37
CA LEU A 114 -2.37 -3.60 -3.10
C LEU A 114 -1.42 -3.02 -4.16
N MET A 115 -0.41 -3.78 -4.58
CA MET A 115 0.67 -3.23 -5.42
C MET A 115 0.31 -3.18 -6.89
N HIS A 116 -0.45 -4.17 -7.37
CA HIS A 116 -0.68 -4.40 -8.80
C HIS A 116 -2.16 -4.56 -9.18
N GLY A 117 -3.08 -4.48 -8.23
CA GLY A 117 -4.50 -4.69 -8.45
C GLY A 117 -5.39 -3.53 -8.03
N GLY A 118 -6.70 -3.81 -7.95
CA GLY A 118 -7.74 -2.84 -7.68
C GLY A 118 -7.61 -2.18 -6.31
N ALA A 119 -7.08 -2.84 -5.30
CA ALA A 119 -6.85 -2.23 -3.98
C ALA A 119 -5.90 -1.02 -4.05
N GLY A 120 -4.87 -1.07 -4.89
CA GLY A 120 -3.98 0.07 -5.13
C GLY A 120 -4.67 1.24 -5.82
N ILE A 121 -5.54 0.94 -6.79
CA ILE A 121 -6.37 1.93 -7.48
C ILE A 121 -7.39 2.56 -6.51
N ALA A 122 -8.05 1.74 -5.70
CA ALA A 122 -8.99 2.21 -4.68
C ALA A 122 -8.31 3.14 -3.67
N LEU A 123 -7.04 2.87 -3.31
CA LEU A 123 -6.27 3.76 -2.42
C LEU A 123 -6.14 5.18 -3.00
N LEU A 124 -5.86 5.33 -4.30
CA LEU A 124 -5.82 6.64 -4.96
C LEU A 124 -7.16 7.38 -4.77
N PHE A 125 -8.26 6.74 -5.14
CA PHE A 125 -9.58 7.37 -5.07
C PHE A 125 -10.02 7.68 -3.63
N LEU A 126 -9.67 6.83 -2.66
CA LEU A 126 -9.92 7.10 -1.24
C LEU A 126 -9.14 8.32 -0.75
N ARG A 127 -7.87 8.48 -1.16
CA ARG A 127 -7.08 9.66 -0.77
C ARG A 127 -7.61 10.93 -1.40
N LEU A 128 -8.01 10.90 -2.68
CA LEU A 128 -8.65 12.04 -3.31
C LEU A 128 -10.00 12.36 -2.65
N TYR A 129 -10.80 11.35 -2.32
CA TYR A 129 -12.07 11.53 -1.62
C TYR A 129 -11.89 12.25 -0.29
N GLU A 130 -10.90 11.88 0.50
CA GLU A 130 -10.61 12.52 1.78
C GLU A 130 -10.22 14.00 1.63
N GLN A 131 -9.75 14.41 0.45
CA GLN A 131 -9.36 15.79 0.16
C GLN A 131 -10.51 16.63 -0.39
N VAL A 132 -11.33 16.08 -1.31
CA VAL A 132 -12.38 16.86 -2.00
C VAL A 132 -13.83 16.47 -1.64
N GLY A 133 -14.04 15.35 -0.95
CA GLY A 133 -15.35 14.90 -0.47
C GLY A 133 -16.34 14.45 -1.55
N GLN A 134 -15.91 14.26 -2.80
CA GLN A 134 -16.80 13.90 -3.91
C GLN A 134 -17.15 12.39 -3.88
N SER A 135 -18.43 12.06 -3.73
CA SER A 135 -18.89 10.67 -3.57
C SER A 135 -18.55 9.76 -4.75
N VAL A 136 -18.42 10.30 -5.97
CA VAL A 136 -18.01 9.53 -7.16
C VAL A 136 -16.67 8.83 -6.96
N LEU A 137 -15.75 9.41 -6.19
CA LEU A 137 -14.47 8.80 -5.87
C LEU A 137 -14.64 7.56 -4.97
N LEU A 138 -15.62 7.57 -4.05
CA LEU A 138 -15.96 6.36 -3.29
C LEU A 138 -16.58 5.27 -4.19
N ASP A 139 -17.37 5.65 -5.18
CA ASP A 139 -17.95 4.69 -6.14
C ASP A 139 -16.88 4.01 -7.01
N LEU A 140 -15.87 4.78 -7.44
CA LEU A 140 -14.71 4.26 -8.14
C LEU A 140 -13.85 3.35 -7.25
N ALA A 141 -13.60 3.75 -6.00
CA ALA A 141 -12.90 2.90 -5.03
C ALA A 141 -13.65 1.59 -4.76
N GLN A 142 -14.98 1.65 -4.65
CA GLN A 142 -15.83 0.47 -4.47
C GLN A 142 -15.72 -0.47 -5.66
N THR A 143 -15.78 0.06 -6.88
CA THR A 143 -15.65 -0.72 -8.12
C THR A 143 -14.32 -1.45 -8.17
N ALA A 144 -13.21 -0.76 -7.91
CA ALA A 144 -11.88 -1.35 -7.91
C ALA A 144 -11.72 -2.45 -6.83
N LEU A 145 -12.28 -2.25 -5.63
CA LEU A 145 -12.27 -3.26 -4.57
C LEU A 145 -13.12 -4.49 -4.94
N ARG A 146 -14.29 -4.28 -5.55
CA ARG A 146 -15.16 -5.38 -6.01
C ARG A 146 -14.48 -6.20 -7.11
N GLN A 147 -13.76 -5.57 -8.03
CA GLN A 147 -12.94 -6.28 -9.02
C GLN A 147 -11.87 -7.17 -8.37
N ASP A 148 -11.21 -6.73 -7.30
CA ASP A 148 -10.25 -7.55 -6.56
C ASP A 148 -10.96 -8.71 -5.82
N LEU A 149 -12.12 -8.46 -5.21
CA LEU A 149 -12.90 -9.48 -4.52
C LEU A 149 -13.45 -10.56 -5.45
N ARG A 150 -13.74 -10.25 -6.72
CA ARG A 150 -14.09 -11.26 -7.74
C ARG A 150 -12.98 -12.27 -7.99
N ARG A 151 -11.73 -11.88 -7.78
CA ARG A 151 -10.54 -12.75 -7.88
C ARG A 151 -10.17 -13.39 -6.55
N CYS A 152 -11.05 -13.32 -5.55
CA CYS A 152 -10.83 -13.97 -4.25
C CYS A 152 -11.75 -15.18 -4.09
N VAL A 153 -11.24 -16.18 -3.38
CA VAL A 153 -12.01 -17.38 -2.99
C VAL A 153 -11.98 -17.54 -1.48
N VAL A 154 -13.09 -18.03 -0.91
CA VAL A 154 -13.16 -18.41 0.50
C VAL A 154 -12.75 -19.87 0.62
N ARG A 155 -11.77 -20.13 1.48
CA ARG A 155 -11.26 -21.47 1.75
C ARG A 155 -12.23 -22.23 2.66
N GLU A 156 -12.62 -23.44 2.28
CA GLU A 156 -13.57 -24.26 3.02
C GLU A 156 -13.06 -24.70 4.40
N ASP A 157 -11.75 -24.87 4.55
CA ASP A 157 -11.11 -25.41 5.75
C ASP A 157 -11.09 -24.46 6.95
N ASN A 158 -10.99 -23.15 6.70
CA ASN A 158 -10.84 -22.14 7.76
C ASN A 158 -11.63 -20.85 7.49
N GLY A 159 -12.43 -20.81 6.42
CA GLY A 159 -13.22 -19.65 6.03
C GLY A 159 -12.39 -18.41 5.67
N SER A 160 -11.08 -18.55 5.44
CA SER A 160 -10.23 -17.42 5.06
C SER A 160 -10.46 -17.06 3.60
N MET A 161 -10.49 -15.76 3.30
CA MET A 161 -10.57 -15.27 1.93
C MET A 161 -9.17 -14.97 1.40
N GLN A 162 -8.84 -15.51 0.23
CA GLN A 162 -7.52 -15.39 -0.39
C GLN A 162 -7.66 -15.12 -1.89
N VAL A 163 -6.70 -14.38 -2.46
CA VAL A 163 -6.65 -14.15 -3.92
C VAL A 163 -6.41 -15.48 -4.62
N ASN A 164 -7.16 -15.75 -5.68
CA ASN A 164 -7.07 -16.94 -6.51
C ASN A 164 -6.12 -16.70 -7.68
N GLU A 165 -5.02 -17.45 -7.77
CA GLU A 165 -4.12 -17.44 -8.94
C GLU A 165 -4.36 -18.64 -9.88
N GLY A 166 -5.46 -19.38 -9.71
CA GLY A 166 -5.84 -20.54 -10.51
C GLY A 166 -5.11 -21.84 -10.14
N TRP A 167 -3.85 -21.76 -9.72
CA TRP A 167 -3.05 -22.91 -9.28
C TRP A 167 -2.70 -22.88 -7.78
N ARG A 168 -2.89 -21.73 -7.13
CA ARG A 168 -2.76 -21.55 -5.68
C ARG A 168 -3.62 -20.37 -5.20
N THR A 169 -3.61 -20.16 -3.89
CA THR A 169 -4.21 -18.97 -3.27
C THR A 169 -3.15 -18.11 -2.58
N MET A 170 -3.37 -16.80 -2.55
CA MET A 170 -2.40 -15.80 -2.12
C MET A 170 -2.95 -14.90 -1.01
N PRO A 171 -2.40 -14.96 0.21
CA PRO A 171 -2.86 -14.13 1.32
C PRO A 171 -2.06 -12.84 1.49
N TYR A 172 -0.96 -12.63 0.77
CA TYR A 172 0.05 -11.62 1.12
C TYR A 172 -0.35 -10.15 0.89
N LEU A 173 0.41 -9.23 1.48
CA LEU A 173 0.13 -7.80 1.44
C LEU A 173 0.20 -7.19 0.04
N ALA A 174 1.21 -7.55 -0.77
CA ALA A 174 1.41 -6.90 -2.07
C ALA A 174 0.44 -7.38 -3.16
N GLU A 175 0.33 -8.70 -3.35
CA GLU A 175 -0.42 -9.33 -4.45
C GLU A 175 -1.44 -10.36 -3.93
N GLY A 176 -1.90 -10.18 -2.70
CA GLY A 176 -2.81 -11.12 -2.05
C GLY A 176 -3.92 -10.41 -1.28
N SER A 177 -4.75 -11.23 -0.65
CA SER A 177 -5.99 -10.74 -0.04
C SER A 177 -5.75 -9.79 1.11
N VAL A 178 -4.65 -9.91 1.87
CA VAL A 178 -4.35 -8.95 2.96
C VAL A 178 -4.14 -7.53 2.44
N GLY A 179 -3.60 -7.36 1.22
CA GLY A 179 -3.56 -6.06 0.56
C GLY A 179 -4.95 -5.48 0.29
N VAL A 180 -5.88 -6.34 -0.14
CA VAL A 180 -7.28 -5.97 -0.37
C VAL A 180 -7.97 -5.63 0.96
N GLY A 181 -7.84 -6.50 1.97
CA GLY A 181 -8.41 -6.30 3.30
C GLY A 181 -7.95 -5.00 3.96
N LEU A 182 -6.67 -4.66 3.79
CA LEU A 182 -6.15 -3.39 4.27
C LEU A 182 -6.93 -2.20 3.71
N ILE A 183 -7.24 -2.19 2.40
CA ILE A 183 -7.96 -1.09 1.77
C ILE A 183 -9.46 -1.15 2.01
N LEU A 184 -10.04 -2.35 2.19
CA LEU A 184 -11.42 -2.49 2.66
C LEU A 184 -11.61 -1.81 4.02
N ASP A 185 -10.66 -1.98 4.96
CA ASP A 185 -10.72 -1.31 6.28
C ASP A 185 -10.74 0.22 6.13
N HIS A 186 -9.99 0.78 5.17
CA HIS A 186 -10.01 2.23 4.87
C HIS A 186 -11.33 2.67 4.26
N TYR A 187 -11.85 1.92 3.30
CA TYR A 187 -13.12 2.24 2.66
C TYR A 187 -14.29 2.21 3.67
N LEU A 188 -14.32 1.19 4.53
CA LEU A 188 -15.38 0.98 5.52
C LEU A 188 -15.43 2.08 6.59
N ALA A 189 -14.36 2.85 6.77
CA ALA A 189 -14.36 4.04 7.63
C ALA A 189 -15.21 5.18 7.07
N HIS A 190 -15.47 5.18 5.75
CA HIS A 190 -16.21 6.22 5.03
C HIS A 190 -17.61 5.78 4.65
N ARG A 191 -17.78 4.52 4.21
CA ARG A 191 -19.06 3.98 3.76
C ARG A 191 -19.22 2.51 4.14
N HIS A 192 -20.32 2.20 4.81
CA HIS A 192 -20.68 0.83 5.15
C HIS A 192 -21.05 0.02 3.89
N ASP A 193 -20.60 -1.23 3.83
CA ASP A 193 -20.91 -2.21 2.79
C ASP A 193 -20.78 -3.62 3.41
N ASP A 194 -21.89 -4.37 3.44
CA ASP A 194 -21.96 -5.68 4.09
C ASP A 194 -20.99 -6.70 3.48
N GLN A 195 -20.86 -6.69 2.15
CA GLN A 195 -19.96 -7.59 1.45
C GLN A 195 -18.50 -7.28 1.80
N PHE A 196 -18.16 -5.99 1.89
CA PHE A 196 -16.82 -5.56 2.26
C PHE A 196 -16.51 -5.88 3.71
N ALA A 197 -17.46 -5.69 4.63
CA ALA A 197 -17.29 -6.06 6.03
C ALA A 197 -17.07 -7.58 6.19
N ALA A 198 -17.87 -8.40 5.50
CA ALA A 198 -17.70 -9.85 5.49
C ALA A 198 -16.36 -10.28 4.87
N ALA A 199 -15.95 -9.65 3.78
CA ALA A 199 -14.67 -9.90 3.13
C ALA A 199 -13.49 -9.52 4.04
N ALA A 200 -13.51 -8.34 4.66
CA ALA A 200 -12.47 -7.88 5.58
C ALA A 200 -12.28 -8.87 6.75
N GLU A 201 -13.38 -9.37 7.32
CA GLU A 201 -13.35 -10.41 8.36
C GLU A 201 -12.72 -11.72 7.85
N ALA A 202 -13.12 -12.18 6.66
CA ALA A 202 -12.57 -13.39 6.06
C ALA A 202 -11.08 -13.26 5.69
N ILE A 203 -10.66 -12.08 5.25
CA ILE A 203 -9.25 -11.78 4.95
C ILE A 203 -8.43 -11.72 6.23
N ARG A 204 -8.97 -11.17 7.32
CA ARG A 204 -8.28 -11.15 8.61
C ARG A 204 -7.95 -12.55 9.12
N ARG A 205 -8.79 -13.56 8.80
CA ARG A 205 -8.47 -14.97 9.09
C ARG A 205 -7.26 -15.47 8.29
N ALA A 206 -7.08 -15.03 7.04
CA ALA A 206 -5.91 -15.38 6.23
C ALA A 206 -4.60 -14.88 6.86
N ALA A 207 -4.64 -13.72 7.56
CA ALA A 207 -3.50 -13.15 8.29
C ALA A 207 -3.18 -13.85 9.63
N GLN A 208 -4.02 -14.79 10.07
CA GLN A 208 -3.86 -15.52 11.33
C GLN A 208 -3.25 -16.92 11.15
N ALA A 209 -2.90 -17.31 9.92
CA ALA A 209 -2.35 -18.63 9.64
C ALA A 209 -1.08 -18.91 10.45
N LEU A 210 -0.90 -20.19 10.79
CA LEU A 210 0.26 -20.67 11.55
C LEU A 210 1.56 -20.46 10.77
N PHE A 211 1.53 -20.78 9.47
CA PHE A 211 2.71 -20.86 8.63
C PHE A 211 2.61 -19.93 7.41
N TYR A 212 3.69 -19.19 7.18
CA TYR A 212 4.00 -18.46 5.97
C TYR A 212 5.43 -18.79 5.61
N ILE A 213 5.73 -18.99 4.32
CA ILE A 213 7.06 -19.42 3.88
C ILE A 213 8.09 -18.33 4.14
N GLN A 214 7.71 -17.05 4.01
CA GLN A 214 8.63 -15.92 3.98
C GLN A 214 8.39 -14.95 5.14
N PRO A 215 9.43 -14.28 5.64
CA PRO A 215 9.30 -13.28 6.71
C PRO A 215 8.91 -11.89 6.22
N GLY A 216 9.15 -11.57 4.95
CA GLY A 216 9.09 -10.21 4.39
C GLY A 216 7.74 -9.50 4.48
N LEU A 217 7.77 -8.19 4.21
CA LEU A 217 6.61 -7.30 4.33
C LEU A 217 5.58 -7.55 3.22
N PHE A 218 6.02 -7.55 1.97
CA PHE A 218 5.12 -7.63 0.82
C PHE A 218 4.63 -9.05 0.56
N ARG A 219 5.48 -10.04 0.83
CA ARG A 219 5.19 -11.47 0.64
C ARG A 219 5.70 -12.23 1.85
N GLY A 220 5.03 -12.09 2.99
CA GLY A 220 5.43 -12.81 4.19
C GLY A 220 4.71 -12.41 5.47
N ARG A 221 5.22 -12.95 6.58
CA ARG A 221 4.64 -12.79 7.93
C ARG A 221 4.65 -11.34 8.40
N ALA A 222 5.63 -10.52 8.04
CA ALA A 222 5.66 -9.10 8.42
C ALA A 222 4.45 -8.35 7.86
N GLY A 223 4.00 -8.64 6.64
CA GLY A 223 2.76 -8.08 6.08
C GLY A 223 1.52 -8.42 6.89
N MET A 224 1.46 -9.63 7.45
CA MET A 224 0.35 -10.08 8.31
C MET A 224 0.34 -9.34 9.65
N ILE A 225 1.52 -9.14 10.23
CA ILE A 225 1.69 -8.37 11.46
C ILE A 225 1.25 -6.93 11.24
N LEU A 226 1.68 -6.31 10.14
CA LEU A 226 1.25 -4.97 9.77
C LEU A 226 -0.27 -4.87 9.68
N HIS A 227 -0.92 -5.78 8.95
CA HIS A 227 -2.36 -5.74 8.77
C HIS A 227 -3.12 -5.96 10.08
N LEU A 228 -2.75 -7.00 10.86
CA LEU A 228 -3.44 -7.31 12.12
C LEU A 228 -3.27 -6.22 13.18
N SER A 229 -2.10 -5.59 13.25
CA SER A 229 -1.78 -4.63 14.31
C SER A 229 -2.58 -3.34 14.24
N ARG A 230 -3.04 -2.96 13.05
CA ARG A 230 -3.80 -1.72 12.79
C ARG A 230 -5.18 -1.67 13.45
N ASN A 231 -5.72 -2.83 13.85
CA ASN A 231 -6.99 -2.91 14.56
C ASN A 231 -6.87 -2.54 16.05
N TYR A 232 -5.68 -2.17 16.50
CA TYR A 232 -5.41 -1.83 17.89
C TYR A 232 -4.77 -0.44 17.99
N PRO A 233 -4.98 0.28 19.10
CA PRO A 233 -4.26 1.52 19.37
C PRO A 233 -2.73 1.33 19.30
N PRO A 234 -1.97 2.35 18.86
CA PRO A 234 -0.51 2.32 18.87
C PRO A 234 0.07 1.81 20.20
N GLY A 235 1.09 0.94 20.12
CA GLY A 235 1.77 0.34 21.27
C GLY A 235 1.00 -0.77 22.00
N THR A 236 -0.22 -1.13 21.57
CA THR A 236 -1.04 -2.12 22.28
C THR A 236 -1.21 -3.45 21.53
N ALA A 237 -1.02 -3.47 20.21
CA ALA A 237 -1.29 -4.62 19.35
C ALA A 237 -0.57 -5.91 19.81
N ALA A 238 0.70 -5.81 20.22
CA ALA A 238 1.48 -6.97 20.67
C ALA A 238 0.94 -7.69 21.91
N ARG A 239 -0.01 -7.10 22.64
CA ARG A 239 -0.69 -7.73 23.78
C ARG A 239 -1.81 -8.68 23.35
N HIS A 240 -2.28 -8.57 22.11
CA HIS A 240 -3.37 -9.40 21.58
C HIS A 240 -2.84 -10.72 21.03
N GLY A 241 -3.50 -11.82 21.40
CA GLY A 241 -2.99 -13.19 21.18
C GLY A 241 -2.65 -13.51 19.72
N THR A 242 -3.41 -13.01 18.75
CA THR A 242 -3.16 -13.23 17.32
C THR A 242 -1.89 -12.52 16.84
N VAL A 243 -1.74 -11.22 17.15
CA VAL A 243 -0.53 -10.44 16.83
C VAL A 243 0.69 -10.98 17.57
N ALA A 244 0.56 -11.24 18.88
CA ALA A 244 1.62 -11.82 19.71
C ALA A 244 2.12 -13.16 19.15
N ALA A 245 1.21 -14.00 18.65
CA ALA A 245 1.57 -15.27 18.01
C ALA A 245 2.35 -15.04 16.70
N GLN A 246 1.95 -14.08 15.87
CA GLN A 246 2.69 -13.76 14.64
C GLN A 246 4.08 -13.20 14.93
N LEU A 247 4.21 -12.31 15.92
CA LEU A 247 5.50 -11.77 16.38
C LEU A 247 6.43 -12.89 16.85
N ARG A 248 5.94 -13.81 17.71
CA ARG A 248 6.75 -14.95 18.18
C ARG A 248 7.25 -15.84 17.06
N ARG A 249 6.43 -16.05 16.03
CA ARG A 249 6.75 -16.91 14.88
C ARG A 249 7.66 -16.23 13.85
N LEU A 250 7.92 -14.93 13.96
CA LEU A 250 9.01 -14.31 13.18
C LEU A 250 10.36 -14.95 13.53
N ALA A 251 10.55 -15.40 14.78
CA ALA A 251 11.76 -16.09 15.23
C ALA A 251 12.09 -17.36 14.42
N TRP A 252 11.14 -17.93 13.68
CA TRP A 252 11.41 -19.07 12.79
C TRP A 252 12.30 -18.71 11.59
N HIS A 253 12.42 -17.43 11.26
CA HIS A 253 13.17 -16.94 10.11
C HIS A 253 14.39 -16.10 10.50
N THR A 254 14.70 -16.01 11.79
CA THR A 254 15.82 -15.19 12.26
C THR A 254 17.14 -15.89 12.01
N ILE A 255 18.09 -15.15 11.44
CA ILE A 255 19.46 -15.57 11.20
C ILE A 255 20.37 -14.61 11.98
N ASP A 256 21.31 -15.14 12.76
CA ASP A 256 22.40 -14.33 13.29
C ASP A 256 23.37 -14.00 12.15
N TYR A 257 23.52 -12.71 11.87
CA TYR A 257 24.47 -12.21 10.88
C TYR A 257 25.31 -11.12 11.51
N GLN A 258 26.58 -11.45 11.77
CA GLN A 258 27.54 -10.54 12.40
C GLN A 258 27.06 -10.00 13.76
N GLY A 259 26.36 -10.83 14.55
CA GLY A 259 25.79 -10.43 15.84
C GLY A 259 24.53 -9.56 15.75
N TYR A 260 24.00 -9.36 14.53
CA TYR A 260 22.73 -8.67 14.30
C TYR A 260 21.67 -9.65 13.80
N LEU A 261 20.41 -9.30 14.05
CA LEU A 261 19.27 -10.05 13.53
C LEU A 261 19.10 -9.77 12.03
N ALA A 262 19.13 -10.83 11.23
CA ALA A 262 18.86 -10.76 9.81
C ALA A 262 17.74 -11.71 9.41
N PHE A 263 17.02 -11.33 8.36
CA PHE A 263 15.97 -12.14 7.76
C PHE A 263 16.32 -12.49 6.32
N PRO A 264 16.06 -13.74 5.89
CA PRO A 264 16.19 -14.12 4.51
C PRO A 264 15.06 -13.48 3.68
N GLY A 265 15.40 -13.05 2.47
CA GLY A 265 14.48 -12.36 1.55
C GLY A 265 13.66 -13.30 0.69
N GLU A 266 13.53 -12.94 -0.60
CA GLU A 266 12.75 -13.71 -1.56
C GLU A 266 13.22 -15.17 -1.66
N GLN A 267 12.27 -16.12 -1.63
CA GLN A 267 12.51 -17.56 -1.67
C GLN A 267 13.45 -18.11 -0.57
N LEU A 268 13.76 -17.30 0.45
CA LEU A 268 14.71 -17.63 1.52
C LEU A 268 16.15 -17.90 1.04
N LEU A 269 16.53 -17.49 -0.18
CA LEU A 269 17.81 -17.86 -0.80
C LEU A 269 19.01 -17.04 -0.29
N ARG A 270 18.77 -15.81 0.16
CA ARG A 270 19.80 -14.88 0.66
C ARG A 270 19.22 -13.91 1.69
N LEU A 271 20.08 -13.33 2.52
CA LEU A 271 19.69 -12.23 3.40
C LEU A 271 19.23 -11.01 2.58
N SER A 272 18.23 -10.30 3.10
CA SER A 272 17.78 -9.03 2.54
C SER A 272 17.59 -7.98 3.62
N LEU A 273 17.94 -6.74 3.30
CA LEU A 273 17.77 -5.58 4.18
C LEU A 273 16.74 -4.58 3.65
N ASP A 274 16.11 -4.86 2.51
CA ASP A 274 15.16 -3.94 1.88
C ASP A 274 13.77 -3.93 2.54
N LEU A 275 12.94 -2.98 2.13
CA LEU A 275 11.58 -2.79 2.65
C LEU A 275 10.62 -3.93 2.28
N ALA A 276 10.73 -4.47 1.07
CA ALA A 276 9.76 -5.41 0.53
C ALA A 276 9.93 -6.82 1.11
N THR A 277 11.18 -7.27 1.19
CA THR A 277 11.58 -8.66 1.43
C THR A 277 12.40 -8.83 2.69
N GLY A 278 13.02 -7.77 3.20
CA GLY A 278 14.09 -7.86 4.20
C GLY A 278 13.81 -7.15 5.54
N ASN A 279 14.90 -6.90 6.25
CA ASN A 279 14.91 -6.34 7.61
C ASN A 279 14.14 -5.02 7.74
N ALA A 280 14.22 -4.09 6.77
CA ALA A 280 13.51 -2.82 6.87
C ALA A 280 11.98 -3.03 6.87
N GLY A 281 11.48 -3.99 6.08
CA GLY A 281 10.08 -4.38 6.09
C GLY A 281 9.65 -5.04 7.39
N VAL A 282 10.48 -5.92 7.93
CA VAL A 282 10.24 -6.55 9.23
C VAL A 282 10.22 -5.50 10.34
N LEU A 283 11.16 -4.56 10.35
CA LEU A 283 11.22 -3.47 11.32
C LEU A 283 9.97 -2.60 11.26
N LEU A 284 9.49 -2.24 10.07
CA LEU A 284 8.25 -1.48 9.90
C LEU A 284 7.06 -2.24 10.50
N ALA A 285 6.94 -3.54 10.23
CA ALA A 285 5.88 -4.37 10.80
C ALA A 285 5.96 -4.47 12.34
N LEU A 286 7.16 -4.64 12.90
CA LEU A 286 7.37 -4.61 14.35
C LEU A 286 6.97 -3.25 14.93
N GLY A 287 7.31 -2.15 14.24
CA GLY A 287 6.89 -0.80 14.59
C GLY A 287 5.38 -0.68 14.68
N THR A 288 4.63 -1.21 13.71
CA THR A 288 3.15 -1.19 13.75
C THR A 288 2.57 -1.90 14.98
N ALA A 289 3.27 -2.89 15.52
CA ALA A 289 2.79 -3.71 16.62
C ALA A 289 3.22 -3.19 18.01
N LEU A 290 4.39 -2.55 18.08
CA LEU A 290 5.11 -2.26 19.33
C LEU A 290 5.32 -0.77 19.58
N HIS A 291 5.40 0.06 18.54
CA HIS A 291 5.73 1.46 18.69
C HIS A 291 4.55 2.25 19.27
N PRO A 292 4.78 3.18 20.22
CA PRO A 292 3.71 3.96 20.85
C PRO A 292 3.11 5.02 19.92
N GLU A 293 3.81 5.36 18.84
CA GLU A 293 3.29 6.21 17.76
C GLU A 293 2.87 5.38 16.55
N PRO A 294 1.86 5.82 15.77
CA PRO A 294 1.44 5.11 14.56
C PRO A 294 2.58 4.90 13.56
N VAL A 295 2.75 3.66 13.10
CA VAL A 295 3.68 3.30 12.02
C VAL A 295 2.87 2.71 10.87
N HIS A 296 3.13 3.18 9.64
CA HIS A 296 2.41 2.76 8.45
C HIS A 296 3.27 2.87 7.19
N LEU A 297 2.86 2.17 6.14
CA LEU A 297 3.36 2.41 4.79
C LEU A 297 2.87 3.78 4.26
N PRO A 298 3.53 4.33 3.22
CA PRO A 298 3.06 5.56 2.57
C PRO A 298 1.59 5.49 2.19
N PHE A 299 0.88 6.62 2.36
CA PHE A 299 -0.55 6.77 2.07
C PHE A 299 -1.50 5.86 2.86
N LEU A 300 -1.00 5.12 3.86
CA LEU A 300 -1.78 4.15 4.62
C LEU A 300 -1.91 4.54 6.09
N ALA A 301 -1.74 5.82 6.45
CA ALA A 301 -2.11 6.30 7.78
C ALA A 301 -3.59 5.97 8.06
N ALA A 302 -3.95 5.58 9.28
CA ALA A 302 -5.35 5.26 9.60
C ALA A 302 -6.25 6.46 9.23
N PRO A 303 -7.42 6.22 8.62
CA PRO A 303 -8.31 7.30 8.22
C PRO A 303 -8.71 8.06 9.48
N ILE A 304 -8.62 9.39 9.40
CA ILE A 304 -9.02 10.24 10.51
C ILE A 304 -10.55 10.26 10.49
N GLY A 305 -11.20 9.66 11.49
CA GLY A 305 -12.66 9.67 11.59
C GLY A 305 -13.24 11.08 11.48
N PRO A 306 -14.52 11.23 11.07
CA PRO A 306 -15.14 12.53 10.88
C PRO A 306 -15.04 13.35 12.19
N GLY A 307 -14.25 14.42 12.19
CA GLY A 307 -14.10 15.34 13.32
C GLY A 307 -12.67 15.68 13.77
N ARG A 308 -11.62 15.11 13.18
CA ARG A 308 -10.23 15.54 13.44
C ARG A 308 -9.60 16.12 12.17
N SER A 309 -9.91 17.38 11.88
CA SER A 309 -9.05 18.17 10.97
C SER A 309 -7.63 18.16 11.53
N ARG A 310 -6.62 17.98 10.67
CA ARG A 310 -5.20 18.14 11.03
C ARG A 310 -5.01 19.55 11.57
N ALA A 311 -4.99 19.70 12.89
CA ALA A 311 -4.40 20.87 13.51
C ALA A 311 -2.91 20.81 13.15
N ILE A 312 -2.51 21.63 12.18
CA ILE A 312 -1.10 21.88 11.87
C ILE A 312 -0.47 22.36 13.17
N THR A 313 0.24 21.50 13.86
CA THR A 313 1.12 21.90 14.96
C THR A 313 2.28 22.66 14.34
N SER A 314 2.08 23.95 14.13
CA SER A 314 3.18 24.89 13.97
C SER A 314 3.96 24.85 15.27
N HIS A 315 5.09 24.14 15.27
CA HIS A 315 6.12 24.36 16.27
C HIS A 315 6.61 25.80 16.10
N ARG A 316 6.03 26.72 16.87
CA ARG A 316 6.69 28.00 17.16
C ARG A 316 7.86 27.68 18.06
N GLU A 317 9.05 27.75 17.50
CA GLU A 317 10.28 27.99 18.26
C GLU A 317 10.07 29.26 19.11
N GLY A 318 10.23 29.10 20.42
CA GLY A 318 10.18 30.19 21.38
C GLY A 318 11.45 30.17 22.22
N ARG A 319 12.36 31.09 21.84
CA ARG A 319 13.36 31.83 22.63
C ARG A 319 14.04 31.14 23.81
#